data_AF-A0A7C5DSZ4-F1
#
_entry.id   AF-A0A7C5DSZ4-F1
#
_cell.length_a   1.000
_cell.length_b   1.000
_cell.length_c   1.000
_cell.angle_alpha   90.00
_cell.angle_beta   90.00
_cell.angle_gamma   90.00
#
_symmetry.space_group_name_H-M   'P 1'
#
loop_
_entity.id
_entity.type
_entity.pdbx_description
1 polymer ?
#
loop_
_entity_poly.entity_id
_entity_poly.type
_entity_poly.pdbx_seq_one_letter_code
_entity_poly.pdbx_strand_id
1 'polypeptide(L)'
;MEPIHACPGSRMMAFKKESEIETTAGKSQSQLSQWPIQLHLISPNAPYYQDADVVLTADCVAYALGDFHGEYLKDRSLAIACPKLDTGQDIYRDKIISWIDDAKIKSLNVLIMQVPCCTGLLNLAQQAVEKAEPG
;
A
#
# COMPACT_ATOMS: atom_id res chain seq x y z
N MET A 1 -20.27 2.27 -28.94
CA MET A 1 -19.82 2.36 -27.53
C MET A 1 -19.16 1.03 -27.23
N GLU A 2 -17.83 0.97 -27.25
CA GLU A 2 -17.11 -0.26 -26.96
C GLU A 2 -17.34 -0.63 -25.49
N PRO A 3 -17.60 -1.90 -25.14
CA PRO A 3 -17.67 -2.32 -23.75
C PRO A 3 -16.31 -2.07 -23.11
N ILE A 4 -16.28 -1.28 -22.04
CA ILE A 4 -15.08 -1.09 -21.23
C ILE A 4 -14.79 -2.43 -20.55
N HIS A 5 -13.88 -3.21 -21.14
CA HIS A 5 -13.36 -4.42 -20.52
C HIS A 5 -12.40 -4.02 -19.39
N ALA A 6 -12.96 -3.63 -18.24
CA ALA A 6 -12.18 -3.46 -17.03
C ALA A 6 -11.55 -4.81 -16.66
N CYS A 7 -10.22 -4.84 -16.50
CA CYS A 7 -9.51 -6.03 -16.05
C CYS A 7 -10.08 -6.46 -14.68
N PRO A 8 -10.58 -7.69 -14.51
CA PRO A 8 -11.08 -8.16 -13.21
C PRO A 8 -10.07 -7.96 -12.07
N GLY A 9 -8.78 -7.99 -12.40
CA GLY A 9 -7.67 -7.74 -11.49
C GLY A 9 -7.51 -6.28 -11.03
N SER A 10 -8.27 -5.30 -11.52
CA SER A 10 -8.30 -3.96 -10.92
C SER A 10 -9.47 -3.76 -9.96
N ARG A 11 -10.32 -4.78 -9.78
CA ARG A 11 -11.47 -4.70 -8.87
C ARG A 11 -11.00 -4.61 -7.42
N MET A 12 -11.55 -3.65 -6.68
CA MET A 12 -11.35 -3.55 -5.23
C MET A 12 -11.95 -4.76 -4.52
N MET A 13 -11.13 -5.41 -3.69
CA MET A 13 -11.48 -6.55 -2.86
C MET A 13 -10.90 -6.36 -1.45
N ALA A 14 -11.63 -6.81 -0.45
CA ALA A 14 -11.15 -6.97 0.91
C ALA A 14 -11.18 -8.47 1.25
N PHE A 15 -10.09 -8.99 1.80
CA PHE A 15 -9.97 -10.37 2.21
C PHE A 15 -10.38 -10.49 3.68
N LYS A 16 -11.27 -11.43 3.99
CA LYS A 16 -11.55 -11.76 5.39
C LYS A 16 -10.33 -12.43 5.99
N LYS A 17 -9.90 -11.96 7.16
CA LYS A 17 -8.92 -12.64 7.98
C LYS A 17 -9.56 -13.93 8.49
N GLU A 18 -9.15 -15.07 7.94
CA GLU A 18 -9.52 -16.37 8.51
C GLU A 18 -8.86 -16.49 9.89
N SER A 19 -9.65 -16.92 10.89
CA SER A 19 -9.20 -17.14 12.26
C SER A 19 -7.99 -18.06 12.29
N GLU A 20 -7.03 -17.77 13.16
CA GLU A 20 -5.75 -18.48 13.38
C GLU A 20 -5.87 -19.99 13.10
N ILE A 21 -5.56 -20.40 11.87
CA ILE A 21 -5.29 -21.79 11.55
C ILE A 21 -3.86 -22.01 12.03
N GLU A 22 -3.66 -23.00 12.91
CA GLU A 22 -2.33 -23.37 13.41
C GLU A 22 -1.34 -23.41 12.24
N THR A 23 -0.33 -22.54 12.30
CA THR A 23 0.72 -22.45 11.30
C THR A 23 1.42 -23.80 11.26
N THR A 24 1.08 -24.65 10.29
CA THR A 24 1.81 -25.90 10.08
C THR A 24 3.27 -25.54 9.80
N ALA A 25 4.20 -26.14 10.55
CA ALA A 25 5.63 -25.86 10.41
C ALA A 25 6.04 -25.89 8.93
N GLY A 26 6.46 -24.73 8.40
CA GLY A 26 6.92 -24.57 7.01
C GLY A 26 5.93 -23.96 6.01
N LYS A 27 4.72 -23.56 6.40
CA LYS A 27 3.80 -22.80 5.51
C LYS A 27 3.47 -21.42 6.09
N SER A 28 3.89 -20.35 5.40
CA SER A 28 3.55 -18.97 5.77
C SER A 28 2.15 -18.60 5.27
N GLN A 29 1.29 -18.13 6.18
CA GLN A 29 -0.03 -17.61 5.82
C GLN A 29 0.09 -16.18 5.27
N SER A 30 -0.58 -15.91 4.15
CA SER A 30 -0.65 -14.55 3.59
C SER A 30 -1.28 -13.59 4.59
N GLN A 31 -0.57 -12.50 4.87
CA GLN A 31 -1.10 -11.36 5.64
C GLN A 31 -1.78 -10.28 4.78
N LEU A 32 -1.90 -10.47 3.47
CA LEU A 32 -2.54 -9.48 2.59
C LEU A 32 -4.05 -9.42 2.85
N SER A 33 -4.56 -8.22 3.14
CA SER A 33 -5.97 -7.98 3.50
C SER A 33 -6.77 -7.29 2.39
N GLN A 34 -6.11 -6.78 1.35
CA GLN A 34 -6.77 -6.07 0.25
C GLN A 34 -6.24 -6.40 -1.14
N TRP A 35 -7.01 -5.99 -2.14
CA TRP A 35 -6.59 -5.85 -3.53
C TRP A 35 -7.37 -4.70 -4.21
N PRO A 36 -6.81 -4.02 -5.24
CA PRO A 36 -5.42 -4.05 -5.70
C PRO A 36 -4.46 -3.41 -4.68
N ILE A 37 -3.16 -3.65 -4.86
CA ILE A 37 -2.10 -3.09 -3.99
C ILE A 37 -1.23 -2.03 -4.68
N GLN A 38 -1.31 -1.94 -6.01
CA GLN A 38 -0.57 -0.95 -6.78
C GLN A 38 -1.14 0.44 -6.53
N LEU A 39 -0.34 1.38 -6.03
CA LEU A 39 -0.77 2.75 -5.70
C LEU A 39 -1.43 3.45 -6.91
N HIS A 40 -1.05 3.06 -8.12
CA HIS A 40 -1.72 3.48 -9.34
C HIS A 40 -3.21 3.12 -9.39
N LEU A 41 -3.55 1.89 -8.99
CA LEU A 41 -4.86 1.28 -9.14
C LEU A 41 -5.78 1.48 -7.92
N ILE A 42 -5.21 1.74 -6.74
CA ILE A 42 -6.02 1.87 -5.54
C ILE A 42 -6.93 3.11 -5.59
N SER A 43 -8.08 3.00 -4.91
CA SER A 43 -8.83 4.17 -4.46
C SER A 43 -8.32 4.59 -3.08
N PRO A 44 -8.00 5.87 -2.82
CA PRO A 44 -7.59 6.32 -1.49
C PRO A 44 -8.73 6.18 -0.47
N ASN A 45 -9.99 6.25 -0.93
CA ASN A 45 -11.20 6.11 -0.11
C ASN A 45 -11.61 4.64 0.13
N ALA A 46 -10.72 3.68 -0.12
CA ALA A 46 -11.04 2.27 0.10
C ALA A 46 -11.19 1.98 1.60
N PRO A 47 -12.22 1.20 2.04
CA PRO A 47 -12.50 1.00 3.46
C PRO A 47 -11.35 0.40 4.28
N TYR A 48 -10.43 -0.33 3.64
CA TYR A 48 -9.28 -0.92 4.32
C TYR A 48 -8.20 0.11 4.69
N TYR A 49 -8.26 1.35 4.20
CA TYR A 49 -7.38 2.43 4.67
C TYR A 49 -7.97 3.25 5.82
N GLN A 50 -9.27 3.09 6.11
CA GLN A 50 -9.93 3.83 7.19
C GLN A 50 -9.36 3.42 8.55
N ASP A 51 -8.85 4.39 9.31
CA ASP A 51 -8.27 4.18 10.64
C ASP A 51 -7.21 3.05 10.68
N ALA A 52 -6.47 2.87 9.58
CA ALA A 52 -5.54 1.76 9.38
C ALA A 52 -4.08 2.17 9.64
N ASP A 53 -3.27 1.21 10.06
CA ASP A 53 -1.82 1.30 9.89
C ASP A 53 -1.48 0.96 8.44
N VAL A 54 -0.78 1.87 7.76
CA VAL A 54 -0.47 1.73 6.33
C VAL A 54 1.02 1.49 6.11
N VAL A 55 1.33 0.61 5.18
CA VAL A 55 2.66 0.36 4.63
C VAL A 55 2.67 0.80 3.17
N LEU A 56 3.45 1.84 2.89
CA LEU A 56 3.80 2.26 1.54
C LEU A 56 5.20 1.73 1.22
N THR A 57 5.34 0.82 0.28
CA THR A 57 6.62 0.17 0.00
C THR A 57 7.02 0.26 -1.46
N ALA A 58 8.32 0.32 -1.73
CA ALA A 58 8.82 0.14 -3.08
C ALA A 58 8.59 -1.31 -3.56
N ASP A 59 8.24 -1.48 -4.84
CA ASP A 59 7.86 -2.78 -5.43
C ASP A 59 8.86 -3.91 -5.15
N CYS A 60 10.16 -3.59 -5.18
CA CYS A 60 11.23 -4.56 -5.01
C CYS A 60 11.48 -4.99 -3.56
N VAL A 61 10.95 -4.27 -2.55
CA VAL A 61 11.23 -4.52 -1.13
C VAL A 61 10.69 -5.87 -0.66
N ALA A 62 9.43 -6.17 -0.98
CA ALA A 62 8.80 -7.41 -0.56
C ALA A 62 9.50 -8.67 -1.11
N TYR A 63 10.13 -8.54 -2.28
CA TYR A 63 10.91 -9.62 -2.90
C TYR A 63 12.35 -9.72 -2.37
N ALA A 64 12.86 -8.66 -1.73
CA ALA A 64 14.19 -8.64 -1.14
C ALA A 64 14.20 -9.15 0.31
N LEU A 65 13.05 -9.19 0.97
CA LEU A 65 12.90 -9.58 2.38
C LEU A 65 12.38 -11.01 2.50
N GLY A 66 12.98 -11.79 3.42
CA GLY A 66 12.61 -13.19 3.64
C GLY A 66 11.20 -13.38 4.21
N ASP A 67 10.78 -12.54 5.16
CA ASP A 67 9.43 -12.57 5.76
C ASP A 67 8.75 -11.20 5.75
N PHE A 68 8.51 -10.66 4.55
CA PHE A 68 7.81 -9.38 4.41
C PHE A 68 6.40 -9.40 5.02
N HIS A 69 5.66 -10.50 4.82
CA HIS A 69 4.27 -10.58 5.25
C HIS A 69 4.17 -10.61 6.78
N GLY A 70 4.98 -11.43 7.45
CA GLY A 70 4.99 -11.53 8.91
C GLY A 70 5.53 -10.27 9.59
N GLU A 71 6.65 -9.73 9.11
CA GLU A 71 7.34 -8.62 9.78
C GLU A 71 6.71 -7.24 9.49
N TYR A 72 6.23 -7.02 8.27
CA TYR A 72 5.84 -5.68 7.82
C TYR A 72 4.37 -5.56 7.42
N LEU A 73 3.73 -6.61 6.90
CA LEU A 73 2.35 -6.52 6.40
C LEU A 73 1.27 -6.91 7.42
N LYS A 74 1.62 -7.75 8.40
CA LYS A 74 0.66 -8.26 9.39
C LYS A 74 -0.13 -7.12 10.04
N ASP A 75 -1.46 -7.21 9.94
CA ASP A 75 -2.43 -6.26 10.49
C ASP A 75 -2.35 -4.83 9.92
N ARG A 76 -1.74 -4.67 8.73
CA ARG A 76 -1.58 -3.39 8.05
C ARG A 76 -2.18 -3.41 6.65
N SER A 77 -2.50 -2.22 6.16
CA SER A 77 -2.90 -2.00 4.77
C SER A 77 -1.70 -1.68 3.88
N LEU A 78 -1.64 -2.30 2.71
CA LEU A 78 -0.53 -2.19 1.77
C LEU A 78 -0.83 -1.21 0.64
N ALA A 79 0.20 -0.49 0.22
CA ALA A 79 0.32 0.02 -1.13
C ALA A 79 1.77 -0.11 -1.61
N ILE A 80 1.92 -0.40 -2.90
CA ILE A 80 3.22 -0.50 -3.56
C ILE A 80 3.33 0.50 -4.71
N ALA A 81 4.51 1.08 -4.89
CA ALA A 81 4.81 1.98 -5.98
C ALA A 81 6.31 1.96 -6.30
N CYS A 82 6.67 2.23 -7.56
CA CYS A 82 8.05 2.39 -7.96
C CYS A 82 8.23 3.73 -8.70
N PRO A 83 8.75 4.79 -8.05
CA PRO A 83 8.83 6.12 -8.66
C PRO A 83 9.71 6.18 -9.92
N LYS A 84 10.56 5.17 -10.15
CA LYS A 84 11.37 5.03 -11.36
C LYS A 84 10.58 4.46 -12.54
N LEU A 85 9.61 3.58 -12.29
CA LEU A 85 8.82 2.89 -13.32
C LEU A 85 7.45 3.53 -13.52
N ASP A 86 6.93 4.13 -12.46
CA ASP A 86 5.61 4.74 -12.41
C ASP A 86 5.61 6.16 -12.95
N THR A 87 4.44 6.57 -13.45
CA THR A 87 4.16 7.94 -13.87
C THR A 87 3.05 8.54 -13.00
N GLY A 88 2.90 9.86 -13.01
CA GLY A 88 1.85 10.53 -12.26
C GLY A 88 2.12 10.64 -10.76
N GLN A 89 3.36 10.97 -10.38
CA GLN A 89 3.78 11.07 -8.98
C GLN A 89 2.94 12.09 -8.17
N ASP A 90 2.43 13.14 -8.82
CA ASP A 90 1.49 14.08 -8.19
C ASP A 90 0.20 13.40 -7.72
N ILE A 91 -0.35 12.49 -8.54
CA ILE A 91 -1.55 11.71 -8.20
C ILE A 91 -1.25 10.82 -6.98
N TYR A 92 -0.05 10.25 -6.90
CA TYR A 92 0.33 9.41 -5.77
C TYR A 92 0.42 10.20 -4.48
N ARG A 93 1.04 11.38 -4.53
CA ARG A 93 1.06 12.31 -3.40
C ARG A 93 -0.36 12.67 -2.96
N ASP A 94 -1.24 13.00 -3.89
CA ASP A 94 -2.61 13.41 -3.57
C ASP A 94 -3.43 12.24 -2.97
N LYS A 95 -3.19 11.00 -3.40
CA LYS A 95 -3.74 9.80 -2.74
C LYS A 95 -3.23 9.63 -1.30
N ILE A 96 -1.95 9.90 -1.06
CA ILE A 96 -1.36 9.83 0.30
C ILE A 96 -1.94 10.94 1.18
N ILE A 97 -2.13 12.15 0.65
CA ILE A 97 -2.81 13.25 1.36
C ILE A 97 -4.22 12.80 1.76
N SER A 98 -5.00 12.25 0.82
CA SER A 98 -6.35 11.75 1.11
C SER A 98 -6.38 10.62 2.15
N TRP A 99 -5.35 9.78 2.24
CA TRP A 99 -5.26 8.82 3.35
C TRP A 99 -5.10 9.49 4.71
N ILE A 100 -4.32 10.56 4.80
CA ILE A 100 -4.09 11.30 6.04
C ILE A 100 -5.36 12.08 6.39
N ASP A 101 -5.92 12.82 5.43
CA ASP A 101 -7.00 13.77 5.64
C ASP A 101 -8.39 13.12 5.68
N ASP A 102 -8.67 12.16 4.80
CA ASP A 102 -10.01 11.56 4.68
C ASP A 102 -10.09 10.21 5.40
N ALA A 103 -9.17 9.29 5.07
CA ALA A 103 -9.18 7.94 5.63
C ALA A 103 -8.66 7.89 7.08
N LYS A 104 -8.06 8.99 7.58
CA LYS A 104 -7.54 9.12 8.95
C LYS A 104 -6.65 7.94 9.35
N ILE A 105 -5.68 7.60 8.48
CA ILE A 105 -4.72 6.53 8.79
C ILE A 105 -4.02 6.77 10.13
N LYS A 106 -3.78 5.71 10.89
CA LYS A 106 -3.12 5.78 12.20
C LYS A 106 -1.62 5.98 12.07
N SER A 107 -1.00 5.35 11.07
CA SER A 107 0.41 5.48 10.78
C SER A 107 0.71 5.24 9.30
N LEU A 108 1.78 5.87 8.80
CA LEU A 108 2.33 5.64 7.48
C LEU A 108 3.78 5.15 7.60
N ASN A 109 3.99 3.88 7.30
CA ASN A 109 5.30 3.24 7.31
C ASN A 109 5.82 3.17 5.87
N VAL A 110 6.95 3.82 5.60
CA VAL A 110 7.53 3.86 4.25
C VAL A 110 8.73 2.94 4.18
N LEU A 111 8.66 1.91 3.34
CA LEU A 111 9.75 0.96 3.14
C LEU A 111 10.41 1.18 1.78
N ILE A 112 11.73 1.40 1.81
CA ILE A 112 12.53 1.69 0.63
C ILE A 112 13.78 0.81 0.60
N MET A 113 14.27 0.55 -0.61
CA MET A 113 15.62 0.01 -0.80
C MET A 113 16.65 1.12 -0.65
N GLN A 114 17.86 0.79 -0.19
CA GLN A 114 19.00 1.71 -0.14
C GLN A 114 19.60 1.97 -1.53
N VAL A 115 18.77 2.50 -2.44
CA VAL A 115 19.13 2.85 -3.81
C VAL A 115 18.50 4.19 -4.18
N PRO A 116 19.14 4.99 -5.06
CA PRO A 116 18.68 6.36 -5.35
C PRO A 116 17.25 6.45 -5.89
N CYS A 117 16.77 5.42 -6.59
CA CYS A 117 15.42 5.45 -7.14
C CYS A 117 14.34 5.40 -6.05
N CYS A 118 14.57 4.72 -4.92
CA CYS A 118 13.54 4.61 -3.89
C CYS A 118 13.43 5.86 -3.00
N THR A 119 14.44 6.74 -2.99
CA THR A 119 14.36 8.06 -2.32
C THR A 119 13.17 8.89 -2.84
N GLY A 120 12.80 8.73 -4.12
CA GLY A 120 11.62 9.39 -4.66
C GLY A 120 10.32 9.02 -3.94
N LEU A 121 10.16 7.77 -3.51
CA LEU A 121 8.97 7.31 -2.79
C LEU A 121 8.90 7.93 -1.39
N LEU A 122 10.04 7.99 -0.69
CA LEU A 122 10.15 8.65 0.61
C LEU A 122 9.81 10.14 0.50
N ASN A 123 10.37 10.82 -0.50
CA ASN A 123 10.10 12.25 -0.73
C ASN A 123 8.62 12.52 -1.01
N LEU A 124 7.94 11.64 -1.75
CA LEU A 124 6.50 11.77 -2.00
C LEU A 124 5.68 11.65 -0.72
N ALA A 125 6.01 10.68 0.13
CA ALA A 125 5.35 10.52 1.42
C ALA A 125 5.59 11.73 2.34
N GLN A 126 6.83 12.25 2.40
CA GLN A 126 7.16 13.43 3.18
C GLN A 126 6.40 14.67 2.70
N GLN A 127 6.38 14.92 1.39
CA GLN A 127 5.61 16.03 0.81
C GLN A 127 4.11 15.90 1.07
N ALA A 128 3.56 14.68 1.11
CA ALA A 128 2.16 14.48 1.44
C ALA A 128 1.89 14.83 2.91
N VAL A 129 2.74 14.40 3.84
CA VAL A 129 2.64 14.74 5.27
C VAL A 129 2.76 16.25 5.50
N GLU A 130 3.65 16.94 4.78
CA GLU A 130 3.81 18.40 4.88
C GLU A 130 2.60 19.19 4.36
N LYS A 131 1.82 18.61 3.42
CA LYS A 131 0.67 19.27 2.78
C LYS A 131 -0.67 18.88 3.38
N ALA A 132 -0.75 17.76 4.08
CA ALA A 132 -1.94 17.30 4.77
C ALA A 132 -2.36 18.30 5.86
N GLU A 133 -3.65 18.31 6.19
CA GLU A 133 -4.15 19.19 7.23
C GLU A 133 -3.58 18.78 8.60
N PRO A 134 -3.24 19.74 9.49
CA PRO A 134 -2.80 19.42 10.84
C PRO A 134 -3.87 18.62 11.58
N GLY A 135 -3.55 17.38 11.96
CA GLY A 135 -4.39 16.48 12.76
C GLY A 135 -4.39 16.80 14.25
#